data_AF-A0A938WXA1-F1
#
_entry.id   AF-A0A938WXA1-F1
#
_cell.length_a   1.000
_cell.length_b   1.000
_cell.length_c   1.000
_cell.angle_alpha   90.00
_cell.angle_beta   90.00
_cell.angle_gamma   90.00
#
_symmetry.space_group_name_H-M   'P 1'
#
loop_
_entity.id
_entity.type
_entity.pdbx_description
1 polymer ?
#
loop_
_entity_poly.entity_id
_entity_poly.type
_entity_poly.pdbx_seq_one_letter_code
_entity_poly.pdbx_strand_id
1 'polypeptide(L)'
;ERIPSDICKELLDADIKGEQFVNPYSIPEKYREQEDYIRQLIQTKNETEARLSEIKSEILEDMESKGVKTWDTGTMRLTRKLPTTRLSFNATQFKADHPELDYSPYERTSNVSGSLMIAV
;
A
#
# COMPACT_ATOMS: atom_id res chain seq x y z
N GLU A 1 -23.58 -8.14 4.97
CA GLU A 1 -23.55 -9.56 5.39
C GLU A 1 -24.53 -9.78 6.54
N ARG A 2 -25.09 -10.99 6.67
CA ARG A 2 -25.89 -11.38 7.83
C ARG A 2 -24.94 -11.76 8.96
N ILE A 3 -25.18 -11.25 10.17
CA ILE A 3 -24.45 -11.72 11.35
C ILE A 3 -24.75 -13.21 11.54
N PRO A 4 -23.73 -14.07 11.74
CA PRO A 4 -23.93 -15.49 12.01
C PRO A 4 -24.90 -15.72 13.17
N SER A 5 -25.81 -16.69 13.01
CA SER A 5 -26.85 -16.98 14.01
C SER A 5 -26.29 -17.34 15.39
N ASP A 6 -25.08 -17.88 15.44
CA ASP A 6 -24.44 -18.30 16.67
C ASP A 6 -23.94 -17.11 17.50
N ILE A 7 -23.47 -16.05 16.83
CA ILE A 7 -23.11 -14.78 17.48
C ILE A 7 -24.34 -14.08 18.05
N CYS A 8 -25.46 -14.13 17.33
CA CYS A 8 -26.73 -13.59 17.84
C CYS A 8 -27.19 -14.33 19.10
N LYS A 9 -26.97 -15.65 19.20
CA LYS A 9 -27.29 -16.41 20.42
C LYS A 9 -26.39 -16.03 21.58
N GLU A 10 -25.07 -15.93 21.36
CA GLU A 10 -24.13 -15.50 22.39
C GLU A 10 -24.43 -14.09 22.91
N LEU A 11 -24.84 -13.17 22.03
CA LEU A 11 -25.26 -11.83 22.40
C LEU A 11 -26.50 -11.85 23.31
N LEU A 12 -27.51 -12.66 22.97
CA LEU A 12 -28.73 -12.80 23.78
C LEU A 12 -28.44 -13.51 25.11
N ASP A 13 -27.56 -14.51 25.12
CA ASP A 13 -27.17 -15.22 26.35
C ASP A 13 -26.36 -14.33 27.30
N ALA A 14 -25.49 -13.46 26.77
CA ALA A 14 -24.76 -12.47 27.55
C ALA A 14 -25.71 -11.43 28.17
N ASP A 15 -26.72 -10.98 27.43
CA ASP A 15 -27.77 -10.07 27.92
C ASP A 15 -28.59 -10.70 29.06
N ILE A 16 -28.98 -11.98 28.91
CA ILE A 16 -29.68 -12.75 29.95
C ILE A 16 -28.84 -12.90 31.23
N LYS A 17 -27.52 -13.06 31.09
CA LYS A 17 -26.58 -13.22 32.21
C LYS A 17 -26.12 -11.88 32.82
N GLY A 18 -26.42 -10.76 32.17
CA GLY A 18 -25.91 -9.43 32.56
C GLY A 18 -24.41 -9.24 32.29
N GLU A 19 -23.83 -10.03 31.39
CA GLU A 19 -22.43 -9.95 30.99
C GLU A 19 -22.26 -9.11 29.72
N GLN A 20 -21.14 -8.40 29.59
CA GLN A 20 -20.86 -7.63 28.39
C GLN A 20 -20.45 -8.56 27.24
N PHE A 21 -21.24 -8.58 26.18
CA PHE A 21 -20.91 -9.30 24.95
C PHE A 21 -19.65 -8.69 24.28
N VAL A 22 -18.61 -9.50 24.08
CA VAL A 22 -17.38 -9.09 23.38
C VAL A 22 -17.44 -9.57 21.93
N ASN A 23 -17.57 -8.63 20.99
CA ASN A 23 -17.68 -8.95 19.57
C ASN A 23 -16.35 -9.54 19.01
N PRO A 24 -16.34 -10.77 18.49
CA PRO A 24 -15.14 -11.41 17.92
C PRO A 24 -14.56 -10.71 16.69
N TYR A 25 -15.36 -9.91 15.98
CA TYR A 25 -14.93 -9.13 14.81
C TYR A 25 -14.45 -7.73 15.16
N SER A 26 -14.52 -7.34 16.44
CA SER A 26 -13.97 -6.06 16.88
C SER A 26 -12.44 -6.09 16.83
N ILE A 27 -11.83 -4.94 16.55
CA ILE A 27 -10.37 -4.82 16.60
C ILE A 27 -9.92 -5.15 18.04
N PRO A 28 -8.99 -6.10 18.22
CA PRO A 28 -8.48 -6.45 19.54
C PRO A 28 -7.93 -5.22 20.27
N GLU A 29 -8.14 -5.17 21.59
CA GLU A 29 -7.80 -4.00 22.42
C GLU A 29 -6.33 -3.57 22.28
N LYS A 30 -5.43 -4.55 22.16
CA LYS A 30 -4.00 -4.34 21.87
C LYS A 30 -3.74 -3.39 20.68
N TYR A 31 -4.52 -3.49 19.62
CA TYR A 31 -4.36 -2.65 18.43
C TYR A 31 -5.17 -1.38 18.52
N ARG A 32 -6.29 -1.39 19.25
CA ARG A 32 -7.07 -0.18 19.55
C ARG A 32 -6.27 0.83 20.37
N GLU A 33 -5.55 0.37 21.39
CA GLU A 33 -4.65 1.21 22.19
C GLU A 33 -3.50 1.80 21.35
N GLN A 34 -3.10 1.11 20.27
CA GLN A 34 -2.04 1.55 19.38
C GLN A 34 -2.53 2.40 18.21
N GLU A 35 -3.84 2.61 18.07
CA GLU A 35 -4.44 3.26 16.91
C GLU A 35 -3.87 4.66 16.68
N ASP A 36 -3.81 5.48 17.74
CA ASP A 36 -3.26 6.84 17.66
C ASP A 36 -1.79 6.84 17.25
N TYR A 37 -1.02 5.89 17.77
CA TYR A 37 0.39 5.75 17.40
C TYR A 37 0.56 5.31 15.94
N ILE A 38 -0.27 4.37 15.46
CA ILE A 38 -0.28 3.94 14.06
C ILE A 38 -0.62 5.12 13.15
N ARG A 39 -1.61 5.94 13.50
CA ARG A 39 -1.98 7.16 12.75
C ARG A 39 -0.82 8.15 12.71
N GLN A 40 -0.16 8.40 13.84
CA GLN A 40 1.01 9.29 13.90
C GLN A 40 2.18 8.78 13.04
N LEU A 41 2.45 7.48 13.04
CA LEU A 41 3.48 6.88 12.20
C LEU A 41 3.18 7.04 10.71
N ILE A 42 1.93 6.85 10.29
CA ILE A 42 1.51 7.03 8.90
C ILE A 42 1.68 8.50 8.49
N GLN A 43 1.25 9.44 9.33
CA GLN A 43 1.41 10.86 9.06
C GLN A 43 2.90 11.25 8.93
N THR A 44 3.72 10.83 9.88
CA THR A 44 5.17 11.11 9.88
C THR A 44 5.86 10.53 8.65
N LYS A 45 5.48 9.30 8.26
CA LYS A 45 5.98 8.66 7.03
C LYS A 45 5.65 9.51 5.80
N ASN A 46 4.39 9.90 5.64
CA ASN A 46 3.94 10.68 4.48
C ASN A 46 4.65 12.04 4.41
N GLU A 47 4.78 12.74 5.53
CA GLU A 47 5.50 14.02 5.60
C GLU A 47 6.99 13.86 5.26
N THR A 48 7.63 12.82 5.78
CA THR A 48 9.05 12.54 5.51
C THR A 48 9.27 12.16 4.03
N GLU A 49 8.37 11.36 3.46
CA GLU A 49 8.41 11.00 2.04
C GLU A 49 8.20 12.23 1.14
N ALA A 50 7.27 13.12 1.51
CA ALA A 50 7.04 14.37 0.80
C ALA A 50 8.28 15.27 0.81
N ARG A 51 8.86 15.53 1.99
CA ARG A 51 10.10 16.31 2.13
C ARG A 51 11.26 15.70 1.35
N LEU A 52 11.40 14.38 1.39
CA LEU A 52 12.43 13.69 0.62
C LEU A 52 12.20 13.84 -0.90
N SER A 53 10.94 13.85 -1.34
CA SER A 53 10.59 14.06 -2.75
C SER A 53 10.90 15.48 -3.22
N GLU A 54 10.64 16.49 -2.38
CA GLU A 54 10.99 17.90 -2.64
C GLU A 54 12.51 18.03 -2.83
N ILE A 55 13.29 17.57 -1.86
CA ILE A 55 14.76 17.61 -1.92
C ILE A 55 15.31 16.86 -3.16
N LYS A 56 14.73 15.71 -3.50
CA LYS A 56 15.12 14.97 -4.72
C LYS A 56 14.89 15.76 -5.98
N SER A 57 13.81 16.54 -6.03
CA SER A 57 13.46 17.37 -7.20
C SER A 57 14.43 18.54 -7.33
N GLU A 58 14.74 19.22 -6.23
CA GLU A 58 15.77 20.27 -6.19
C GLU A 58 17.15 19.76 -6.61
N ILE A 59 17.57 18.60 -6.08
CA ILE A 59 18.83 17.95 -6.48
C ILE A 59 18.83 17.65 -7.98
N LEU A 60 17.72 17.16 -8.52
CA LEU A 60 17.61 16.83 -9.94
C LEU A 60 17.76 18.09 -10.81
N GLU A 61 17.06 19.17 -10.46
CA GLU A 61 17.14 20.46 -11.15
C GLU A 61 18.57 21.05 -11.12
N ASP A 62 19.24 20.98 -9.97
CA ASP A 62 20.63 21.41 -9.84
C ASP A 62 21.59 20.53 -10.67
N MET A 63 21.38 19.21 -10.72
CA MET A 63 22.17 18.31 -11.56
C MET A 63 21.94 18.59 -13.05
N GLU A 64 20.73 18.97 -13.45
CA GLU A 64 20.37 19.38 -14.81
C GLU A 64 21.03 20.70 -15.20
N SER A 65 20.91 21.73 -14.37
CA SER A 65 21.50 23.05 -14.64
C SER A 65 23.03 23.01 -14.73
N LYS A 66 23.69 22.20 -13.89
CA LYS A 66 25.15 22.03 -13.90
C LYS A 66 25.63 21.02 -14.93
N GLY A 67 24.73 20.31 -15.61
CA GLY A 67 25.07 19.27 -16.59
C GLY A 67 25.79 18.05 -15.98
N VAL A 68 25.70 17.84 -14.67
CA VAL A 68 26.41 16.75 -13.98
C VAL A 68 25.56 15.50 -13.92
N LYS A 69 26.15 14.35 -14.28
CA LYS A 69 25.46 13.05 -14.29
C LYS A 69 25.49 12.34 -12.92
N THR A 70 26.57 12.51 -12.17
CA THR A 70 26.78 11.84 -10.88
C THR A 70 27.49 12.77 -9.89
N TRP A 71 26.99 12.81 -8.65
CA TRP A 71 27.72 13.32 -7.51
C TRP A 71 28.01 12.19 -6.53
N ASP A 72 29.21 12.22 -5.96
CA ASP A 72 29.66 11.25 -4.96
C ASP A 72 30.23 12.02 -3.77
N THR A 73 29.65 11.81 -2.58
CA THR A 73 30.07 12.45 -1.33
C THR A 73 30.89 11.51 -0.46
N GLY A 74 31.25 10.32 -0.95
CA GLY A 74 31.89 9.24 -0.19
C GLY A 74 30.92 8.42 0.68
N THR A 75 29.86 9.05 1.19
CA THR A 75 28.78 8.37 1.94
C THR A 75 27.52 8.14 1.11
N MET A 76 27.33 8.91 0.04
CA MET A 76 26.15 8.85 -0.80
C MET A 76 26.51 9.12 -2.26
N ARG A 77 25.87 8.38 -3.17
CA ARG A 77 25.98 8.58 -4.60
C ARG A 77 24.64 8.99 -5.19
N LEU A 78 24.62 10.15 -5.82
CA LEU A 78 23.46 10.70 -6.53
C LEU A 78 23.71 10.54 -8.02
N THR A 79 22.82 9.86 -8.74
CA THR A 79 22.96 9.64 -10.18
C THR A 79 21.68 10.05 -10.88
N ARG A 80 21.80 10.99 -11.83
CA ARG A 80 20.70 11.41 -12.68
C ARG A 80 20.43 10.34 -13.73
N LYS A 81 19.17 9.88 -13.80
CA LYS A 81 18.69 9.08 -14.93
C LYS A 81 18.19 10.02 -16.01
N LEU A 82 18.63 9.81 -17.24
CA LEU A 82 18.12 10.56 -18.39
C LEU A 82 16.66 10.15 -18.66
N PRO A 83 15.82 11.08 -19.15
CA PRO A 83 14.48 10.73 -19.58
C PRO A 83 14.56 9.66 -20.67
N THR A 84 13.82 8.57 -20.47
CA THR A 84 13.69 7.48 -21.46
C THR A 84 12.23 7.21 -21.74
N THR A 85 11.93 6.75 -22.95
CA THR A 85 10.59 6.32 -23.31
C THR A 85 10.38 4.89 -22.85
N ARG A 86 9.42 4.67 -21.96
CA ARG A 86 8.98 3.33 -21.57
C ARG A 86 7.84 2.90 -22.48
N LEU A 87 8.03 1.80 -23.21
CA LEU A 87 6.95 1.11 -23.91
C LEU A 87 6.42 0.02 -22.98
N SER A 88 5.13 0.07 -22.66
CA SER A 88 4.44 -0.97 -21.89
C SER A 88 3.26 -1.49 -22.70
N PHE A 89 3.11 -2.81 -22.75
CA PHE A 89 2.00 -3.46 -23.43
C PHE A 89 0.71 -3.31 -22.61
N ASN A 90 -0.34 -2.77 -23.22
CA ASN A 90 -1.66 -2.67 -22.59
C ASN A 90 -2.42 -3.98 -22.78
N ALA A 91 -2.17 -4.93 -21.87
CA ALA A 91 -2.79 -6.25 -21.92
C ALA A 91 -4.32 -6.19 -21.79
N THR A 92 -4.86 -5.25 -21.02
CA THR A 92 -6.31 -5.12 -20.81
C THR A 92 -7.02 -4.74 -22.11
N GLN A 93 -6.51 -3.73 -22.80
CA GLN A 93 -7.08 -3.30 -24.07
C GLN A 93 -6.90 -4.36 -25.16
N PHE A 94 -5.73 -4.98 -25.24
CA PHE A 94 -5.47 -6.03 -26.22
C PHE A 94 -6.41 -7.24 -26.05
N LYS A 95 -6.67 -7.67 -24.81
CA LYS A 95 -7.63 -8.73 -24.52
C LYS A 95 -9.08 -8.36 -24.89
N ALA A 96 -9.45 -7.08 -24.77
CA ALA A 96 -10.78 -6.59 -25.13
C ALA A 96 -10.98 -6.51 -26.66
N ASP A 97 -9.93 -6.10 -27.39
CA ASP A 97 -9.95 -5.98 -28.85
C ASP A 97 -9.86 -7.35 -29.55
N HIS A 98 -9.30 -8.36 -28.87
CA HIS A 98 -9.09 -9.72 -29.38
C HIS A 98 -9.65 -10.81 -28.45
N PRO A 99 -10.98 -10.90 -28.26
CA PRO A 99 -11.59 -11.95 -27.43
C PRO A 99 -11.47 -13.36 -28.03
N GLU A 100 -11.14 -13.48 -29.32
CA GLU A 100 -10.98 -14.74 -30.06
C GLU A 100 -9.70 -15.50 -29.70
N LEU A 101 -8.72 -14.84 -29.09
CA LEU A 101 -7.43 -15.44 -28.75
C LEU A 101 -7.47 -16.08 -27.36
N ASP A 102 -6.99 -17.31 -27.23
CA ASP A 102 -6.76 -17.93 -25.93
C ASP A 102 -5.42 -17.45 -25.34
N TYR A 103 -5.50 -16.72 -24.23
CA TYR A 103 -4.36 -16.17 -23.52
C TYR A 103 -3.78 -17.11 -22.47
N SER A 104 -4.50 -18.16 -22.09
CA SER A 104 -4.14 -19.07 -20.99
C SER A 104 -2.71 -19.63 -21.10
N PRO A 105 -2.17 -19.98 -22.28
CA PRO A 105 -0.80 -20.47 -22.42
C PRO A 105 0.29 -19.43 -22.11
N TYR A 106 -0.06 -18.14 -22.13
CA TYR A 106 0.85 -17.01 -21.92
C TYR A 106 0.69 -16.37 -20.53
N GLU A 107 -0.27 -16.84 -19.74
CA GLU A 107 -0.50 -16.35 -18.38
C GLU A 107 0.49 -17.00 -17.42
N ARG A 108 1.27 -16.15 -16.73
CA ARG A 108 2.14 -16.58 -15.64
C ARG A 108 1.45 -16.29 -14.32
N THR A 109 1.02 -17.33 -13.63
CA THR A 109 0.57 -17.21 -12.25
C THR A 109 1.79 -17.19 -11.33
N SER A 110 1.81 -16.27 -10.37
CA SER A 110 2.82 -16.23 -9.32
C SER A 110 2.13 -15.93 -7.99
N ASN A 111 2.49 -16.69 -6.96
CA ASN A 111 1.95 -16.45 -5.63
C ASN A 111 2.53 -15.15 -5.09
N VAL A 112 1.65 -14.22 -4.73
CA VAL A 112 2.02 -12.98 -4.05
C VAL A 112 1.68 -13.10 -2.57
N SER A 113 2.53 -12.54 -1.72
CA SER A 113 2.27 -12.47 -0.28
C SER A 113 1.03 -11.62 -0.01
N GLY A 114 0.22 -12.03 0.97
CA GLY A 114 -0.86 -11.18 1.48
C GLY A 114 -0.31 -9.86 2.02
N SER A 115 -1.10 -8.80 1.95
CA SER A 115 -0.73 -7.48 2.46
C SER A 115 -1.83 -6.92 3.37
N LEU A 116 -1.43 -6.15 4.38
CA LEU A 116 -2.33 -5.38 5.24
C LEU A 116 -2.45 -3.97 4.65
N MET A 117 -3.68 -3.53 4.39
CA MET A 117 -3.99 -2.16 4.02
C MET A 117 -4.55 -1.44 5.24
N ILE A 118 -3.94 -0.32 5.62
CA ILE A 118 -4.46 0.57 6.65
C ILE A 118 -4.89 1.85 5.91
N ALA A 119 -6.20 2.12 5.92
CA ALA A 119 -6.76 3.37 5.44
C ALA A 119 -6.99 4.28 6.64
N VAL A 120 -6.35 5.46 6.63
CA VAL A 120 -6.49 6.53 7.63
C VAL A 120 -7.03 7.77 6.94
#